data_AF-A0A1E3B512-F1
#
_entry.id   AF-A0A1E3B512-F1
#
_cell.length_a   1.000
_cell.length_b   1.000
_cell.length_c   1.000
_cell.angle_alpha   90.00
_cell.angle_beta   90.00
_cell.angle_gamma   90.00
#
_symmetry.space_group_name_H-M   'P 1'
#
loop_
_entity.id
_entity.type
_entity.pdbx_description
1 polymer ?
#
loop_
_entity_poly.entity_id
_entity_poly.type
_entity_poly.pdbx_seq_one_letter_code
_entity_poly.pdbx_strand_id
1 'polypeptide(L)'
;MDASADPTYRWAPELEAQHCNLDFLARQKNVHLRHLEVSEPPLSSLELLATYLVVLGRGESLARYLGVPLLSDFVEEKFNKLFSTCSLPLAETDNAQDSNMLSWVDVIREFDYDQVEHTDDGTYRFPIQGLLVQISETDYAIIRSGILQKLLNPWSDPRDVQEELVTVELAIHTRQMFSWIHLNWIQRQPVNALTPILA
;
A
#
# COMPACT_ATOMS: atom_id res chain seq x y z
N MET A 1 46.78 26.79 4.37
CA MET A 1 46.53 25.70 3.40
C MET A 1 46.30 24.46 4.24
N ASP A 2 45.11 23.92 4.43
CA ASP A 2 43.82 24.16 3.81
C ASP A 2 42.70 23.62 4.74
N ALA A 3 41.48 24.08 4.49
CA ALA A 3 40.14 23.78 5.02
C ALA A 3 39.95 22.58 5.98
N SER A 4 39.35 22.76 7.17
CA SER A 4 37.88 22.81 7.40
C SER A 4 37.13 21.61 6.83
N ALA A 5 36.81 20.65 7.70
CA ALA A 5 35.70 19.74 7.52
C ALA A 5 35.08 19.43 8.90
N ASP A 6 34.20 20.31 9.35
CA ASP A 6 33.04 19.88 10.13
C ASP A 6 32.00 19.34 9.16
N PRO A 7 31.39 18.18 9.44
CA PRO A 7 29.95 18.12 9.26
C PRO A 7 29.29 17.51 10.49
N THR A 8 28.83 18.41 11.34
CA THR A 8 27.58 18.33 12.07
C THR A 8 26.46 17.80 11.15
N TYR A 9 26.23 16.49 11.14
CA TYR A 9 24.92 15.84 10.92
C TYR A 9 25.02 14.33 11.22
N ARG A 10 25.41 13.98 12.45
CA ARG A 10 25.32 12.60 12.95
C ARG A 10 23.94 12.39 13.59
N TRP A 11 22.88 12.42 12.77
CA TRP A 11 21.56 11.87 13.10
C TRP A 11 21.16 10.83 12.05
N ALA A 12 21.96 9.78 11.92
CA ALA A 12 21.33 8.48 11.80
C ALA A 12 21.47 7.87 13.19
N PRO A 13 20.38 7.69 13.97
CA PRO A 13 20.41 6.54 14.83
C PRO A 13 20.73 5.37 13.90
N GLU A 14 21.68 4.51 14.27
CA GLU A 14 21.57 3.11 13.91
C GLU A 14 20.21 2.66 14.48
N LEU A 15 19.11 3.03 13.80
CA LEU A 15 18.02 2.11 13.62
C LEU A 15 18.74 0.93 12.97
N GLU A 16 19.11 -0.04 13.80
CA GLU A 16 18.92 -1.44 13.44
C GLU A 16 17.78 -1.43 12.44
N ALA A 17 18.08 -1.82 11.20
CA ALA A 17 17.09 -1.94 10.17
C ALA A 17 16.00 -2.87 10.73
N GLN A 18 15.04 -2.29 11.45
CA GLN A 18 13.69 -2.78 11.55
C GLN A 18 13.36 -2.84 10.09
N HIS A 19 13.50 -4.04 9.52
CA HIS A 19 13.11 -4.34 8.18
C HIS A 19 11.72 -3.73 8.09
N CYS A 20 11.60 -2.59 7.41
CA CYS A 20 10.31 -2.01 7.12
C CYS A 20 9.67 -3.08 6.28
N ASN A 21 8.90 -3.96 6.92
CA ASN A 21 8.27 -5.11 6.31
C ASN A 21 7.06 -4.56 5.56
N LEU A 22 7.37 -3.76 4.55
CA LEU A 22 6.41 -3.15 3.66
C LEU A 22 5.91 -4.24 2.75
N ASP A 23 4.60 -4.41 2.77
CA ASP A 23 3.91 -5.32 1.88
C ASP A 23 3.54 -4.57 0.59
N PHE A 24 4.31 -4.84 -0.46
CA PHE A 24 4.10 -4.28 -1.79
C PHE A 24 2.96 -4.94 -2.56
N LEU A 25 2.35 -5.99 -2.02
CA LEU A 25 1.27 -6.74 -2.66
C LEU A 25 -0.06 -6.59 -1.91
N ALA A 26 -0.04 -6.25 -0.63
CA ALA A 26 -1.25 -5.92 0.12
C ALA A 26 -1.95 -4.69 -0.45
N ARG A 27 -3.26 -4.81 -0.68
CA ARG A 27 -4.11 -3.69 -1.09
C ARG A 27 -5.54 -3.86 -0.63
N GLN A 28 -6.09 -2.83 0.01
CA GLN A 28 -7.50 -2.71 0.30
C GLN A 28 -8.21 -2.01 -0.86
N LYS A 29 -9.26 -2.63 -1.41
CA LYS A 29 -9.96 -2.09 -2.59
C LYS A 29 -10.79 -0.84 -2.30
N ASN A 30 -11.15 -0.60 -1.04
CA ASN A 30 -11.97 0.53 -0.59
C ASN A 30 -11.17 1.75 -0.13
N VAL A 31 -9.82 1.67 -0.12
CA VAL A 31 -8.97 2.82 0.22
C VAL A 31 -8.51 3.48 -1.08
N HIS A 32 -8.86 4.77 -1.22
CA HIS A 32 -8.44 5.59 -2.33
C HIS A 32 -7.51 6.68 -1.84
N LEU A 33 -6.22 6.53 -2.13
CA LEU A 33 -5.25 7.60 -1.95
C LEU A 33 -5.10 8.40 -3.23
N ARG A 34 -4.77 9.68 -3.06
CA ARG A 34 -4.34 10.57 -4.13
C ARG A 34 -3.20 11.44 -3.62
N HIS A 35 -2.47 12.05 -4.55
CA HIS A 35 -1.44 13.00 -4.20
C HIS A 35 -2.02 14.22 -3.48
N LEU A 36 -1.26 14.73 -2.51
CA LEU A 36 -1.57 16.00 -1.83
C LEU A 36 -1.41 17.15 -2.82
N GLU A 37 -2.47 17.92 -3.05
CA GLU A 37 -2.49 19.07 -3.96
C GLU A 37 -2.33 20.41 -3.25
N VAL A 38 -1.58 21.32 -3.87
CA VAL A 38 -1.17 22.63 -3.29
C VAL A 38 -2.35 23.55 -2.96
N SER A 39 -3.51 23.36 -3.60
CA SER A 39 -4.67 24.24 -3.47
C SER A 39 -5.80 23.68 -2.59
N GLU A 40 -5.57 22.55 -1.91
CA GLU A 40 -6.60 21.88 -1.12
C GLU A 40 -6.98 22.64 0.16
N PRO A 41 -8.26 22.65 0.55
CA PRO A 41 -8.65 23.20 1.83
C PRO A 41 -8.02 22.39 2.99
N PRO A 42 -7.59 23.03 4.10
CA PRO A 42 -6.81 22.38 5.15
C PRO A 42 -7.46 21.13 5.77
N LEU A 43 -8.79 21.10 5.87
CA LEU A 43 -9.53 19.95 6.40
C LEU A 43 -9.41 18.73 5.48
N SER A 44 -9.53 18.91 4.17
CA SER A 44 -9.36 17.83 3.19
C SER A 44 -7.93 17.28 3.16
N SER A 45 -6.93 18.15 3.35
CA SER A 45 -5.54 17.71 3.52
C SER A 45 -5.35 16.87 4.78
N LEU A 46 -6.03 17.19 5.89
CA LEU A 46 -5.93 16.43 7.14
C LEU A 46 -6.58 15.05 7.01
N GLU A 47 -7.76 14.96 6.40
CA GLU A 47 -8.43 13.68 6.11
C GLU A 47 -7.56 12.77 5.21
N LEU A 48 -6.95 13.36 4.18
CA LEU A 48 -6.03 12.63 3.30
C LEU A 48 -4.80 12.15 4.07
N LEU A 49 -4.18 12.99 4.89
CA LEU A 49 -3.04 12.60 5.74
C LEU A 49 -3.40 11.49 6.73
N ALA A 50 -4.60 11.52 7.31
CA ALA A 50 -5.07 10.44 8.18
C ALA A 50 -5.13 9.11 7.41
N THR A 51 -5.58 9.14 6.15
CA THR A 51 -5.62 7.95 5.28
C THR A 51 -4.21 7.44 4.96
N TYR A 52 -3.25 8.34 4.67
CA TYR A 52 -1.83 7.97 4.50
C TYR A 52 -1.28 7.27 5.74
N LEU A 53 -1.56 7.79 6.94
CA LEU A 53 -1.11 7.19 8.20
C LEU A 53 -1.74 5.81 8.47
N VAL A 54 -2.98 5.59 8.05
CA VAL A 54 -3.62 4.26 8.13
C VAL A 54 -2.91 3.24 7.24
N VAL A 55 -2.59 3.61 6.00
CA VAL A 55 -1.85 2.73 5.07
C VAL A 55 -0.47 2.40 5.61
N LEU A 56 0.28 3.41 6.03
CA LEU A 56 1.60 3.23 6.63
C LEU A 56 1.55 2.42 7.93
N GLY A 57 0.53 2.64 8.77
CA GLY A 57 0.35 1.92 10.03
C GLY A 57 0.10 0.42 9.86
N ARG A 58 -0.34 -0.01 8.66
CA ARG A 58 -0.50 -1.43 8.29
C ARG A 58 0.76 -2.03 7.64
N GLY A 59 1.77 -1.21 7.36
CA GLY A 59 2.94 -1.63 6.60
C GLY A 59 2.63 -1.86 5.11
N GLU A 60 1.64 -1.17 4.55
CA GLU A 60 1.30 -1.29 3.12
C GLU A 60 2.01 -0.20 2.30
N SER A 61 2.30 -0.47 1.01
CA SER A 61 2.99 0.47 0.11
C SER A 61 2.10 1.65 -0.30
N LEU A 62 2.54 2.89 -0.06
CA LEU A 62 1.86 4.09 -0.55
C LEU A 62 1.94 4.21 -2.07
N ALA A 63 3.07 3.82 -2.67
CA ALA A 63 3.28 3.81 -4.12
C ALA A 63 2.18 3.00 -4.81
N ARG A 64 1.87 1.81 -4.28
CA ARG A 64 0.78 0.96 -4.77
C ARG A 64 -0.57 1.67 -4.72
N TYR A 65 -0.92 2.29 -3.59
CA TYR A 65 -2.20 3.00 -3.44
C TYR A 65 -2.32 4.26 -4.30
N LEU A 66 -1.20 4.90 -4.62
CA LEU A 66 -1.14 6.06 -5.50
C LEU A 66 -1.05 5.69 -6.99
N GLY A 67 -1.02 4.40 -7.31
CA GLY A 67 -0.99 3.90 -8.69
C GLY A 67 0.36 4.07 -9.37
N VAL A 68 1.45 4.17 -8.59
CA VAL A 68 2.81 4.09 -9.12
C VAL A 68 3.04 2.67 -9.62
N PRO A 69 3.57 2.48 -10.85
CA PRO A 69 3.78 1.15 -11.40
C PRO A 69 4.90 0.42 -10.64
N LEU A 70 4.56 -0.68 -9.98
CA LEU A 70 5.51 -1.51 -9.25
C LEU A 70 5.75 -2.84 -10.00
N LEU A 71 6.90 -3.46 -9.73
CA LEU A 71 7.16 -4.83 -10.17
C LEU A 71 6.20 -5.82 -9.50
N SER A 72 5.82 -5.55 -8.25
CA SER A 72 4.80 -6.32 -7.54
C SER A 72 3.46 -6.37 -8.30
N ASP A 73 3.08 -5.31 -9.03
CA ASP A 73 1.88 -5.31 -9.89
C ASP A 73 2.01 -6.30 -11.04
N PHE A 74 3.17 -6.33 -11.68
CA PHE A 74 3.45 -7.28 -12.75
C PHE A 74 3.43 -8.72 -12.24
N VAL A 75 3.94 -8.97 -11.04
CA VAL A 75 3.99 -10.30 -10.43
C VAL A 75 2.59 -10.78 -10.06
N GLU A 76 1.77 -9.91 -9.47
CA GLU A 76 0.36 -10.19 -9.21
C GLU A 76 -0.38 -10.52 -10.52
N GLU A 77 -0.17 -9.74 -11.59
CA GLU A 77 -0.76 -10.01 -12.90
C GLU A 77 -0.32 -11.38 -13.47
N LYS A 78 0.95 -11.76 -13.26
CA LYS A 78 1.45 -13.08 -13.67
C LYS A 78 0.83 -14.21 -12.88
N PHE A 79 0.66 -14.07 -11.57
CA PHE A 79 -0.04 -15.08 -10.77
C PHE A 79 -1.48 -15.24 -11.21
N ASN A 80 -2.20 -14.14 -11.43
CA ASN A 80 -3.57 -14.20 -11.95
C ASN A 80 -3.69 -14.96 -13.28
N LYS A 81 -2.64 -14.93 -14.12
CA LYS A 81 -2.58 -15.67 -15.40
C LYS A 81 -2.17 -17.13 -15.27
N LEU A 82 -1.59 -17.55 -14.15
CA LEU A 82 -1.20 -18.95 -13.93
C LEU A 82 -2.39 -19.83 -13.58
N PHE A 83 -3.46 -19.25 -13.04
CA PHE A 83 -4.61 -19.98 -12.58
C PHE A 83 -5.74 -20.01 -13.60
N SER A 84 -6.45 -21.14 -13.63
CA SER A 84 -7.49 -21.46 -14.61
C SER A 84 -8.75 -20.60 -14.41
N THR A 85 -8.94 -20.09 -13.20
CA THR A 85 -10.07 -19.22 -12.85
C THR A 85 -9.57 -17.81 -12.51
N CYS A 86 -9.96 -16.82 -13.30
CA CYS A 86 -9.54 -15.43 -13.10
C CYS A 86 -10.25 -14.75 -11.90
N SER A 87 -11.26 -15.42 -11.31
CA SER A 87 -12.09 -14.90 -10.23
C SER A 87 -12.24 -15.95 -9.14
N LEU A 88 -11.76 -15.65 -7.94
CA LEU A 88 -11.92 -16.51 -6.76
C LEU A 88 -13.41 -16.65 -6.38
N PRO A 89 -13.89 -17.84 -5.97
CA PRO A 89 -15.33 -18.08 -5.81
C PRO A 89 -16.00 -17.20 -4.76
N LEU A 90 -17.24 -16.83 -5.08
CA LEU A 90 -18.16 -16.04 -4.28
C LEU A 90 -18.42 -16.71 -2.93
N ALA A 91 -18.26 -15.94 -1.86
CA ALA A 91 -18.78 -16.29 -0.56
C ALA A 91 -20.27 -16.64 -0.69
N GLU A 92 -20.66 -17.85 -0.31
CA GLU A 92 -22.06 -18.14 0.03
C GLU A 92 -22.37 -17.47 1.38
N THR A 93 -22.43 -16.15 1.39
CA THR A 93 -22.87 -15.38 2.54
C THR A 93 -23.92 -14.39 2.09
N ASP A 94 -25.12 -14.49 2.65
CA ASP A 94 -26.32 -13.66 2.42
C ASP A 94 -26.11 -12.13 2.64
N ASN A 95 -24.91 -11.69 2.98
CA ASN A 95 -24.54 -10.29 3.18
C ASN A 95 -23.51 -9.86 2.14
N ALA A 96 -24.00 -9.49 0.96
CA ALA A 96 -23.24 -8.99 -0.18
C ALA A 96 -22.56 -7.61 0.03
N GLN A 97 -22.24 -7.22 1.26
CA GLN A 97 -21.68 -5.90 1.58
C GLN A 97 -20.23 -5.93 2.06
N ASP A 98 -19.70 -7.09 2.50
CA ASP A 98 -18.34 -7.22 3.04
C ASP A 98 -17.44 -8.14 2.19
N SER A 99 -17.69 -8.22 0.88
CA SER A 99 -16.82 -8.96 -0.04
C SER A 99 -15.50 -8.19 -0.26
N ASN A 100 -14.62 -8.23 0.73
CA ASN A 100 -13.21 -7.95 0.51
C ASN A 100 -12.72 -9.01 -0.48
N MET A 101 -12.67 -8.63 -1.75
CA MET A 101 -12.48 -9.52 -2.89
C MET A 101 -11.10 -10.17 -2.80
N LEU A 102 -11.07 -11.41 -2.30
CA LEU A 102 -9.92 -12.30 -2.23
C LEU A 102 -9.06 -12.23 -3.50
N SER A 103 -7.74 -12.09 -3.37
CA SER A 103 -6.79 -12.17 -4.49
C SER A 103 -6.05 -13.50 -4.52
N TRP A 104 -5.47 -13.86 -5.67
CA TRP A 104 -4.61 -15.05 -5.74
C TRP A 104 -3.36 -14.92 -4.87
N VAL A 105 -2.89 -13.71 -4.59
CA VAL A 105 -1.79 -13.45 -3.65
C VAL A 105 -2.20 -13.87 -2.24
N ASP A 106 -3.41 -13.54 -1.79
CA ASP A 106 -3.94 -13.94 -0.48
C ASP A 106 -4.03 -15.46 -0.37
N VAL A 107 -4.58 -16.11 -1.40
CA VAL A 107 -4.65 -17.57 -1.48
C VAL A 107 -3.26 -18.19 -1.37
N ILE A 108 -2.29 -17.71 -2.16
CA ILE A 108 -0.94 -18.28 -2.13
C ILE A 108 -0.34 -18.12 -0.73
N ARG A 109 -0.43 -16.93 -0.12
CA ARG A 109 0.18 -16.62 1.19
C ARG A 109 -0.40 -17.42 2.35
N GLU A 110 -1.72 -17.56 2.37
CA GLU A 110 -2.47 -18.14 3.49
C GLU A 110 -2.79 -19.62 3.30
N PHE A 111 -2.51 -20.20 2.12
CA PHE A 111 -2.79 -21.59 1.87
C PHE A 111 -2.11 -22.52 2.89
N ASP A 112 -2.95 -23.29 3.57
CA ASP A 112 -2.57 -24.31 4.54
C ASP A 112 -3.03 -25.68 4.06
N TYR A 113 -2.08 -26.60 3.89
CA TYR A 113 -2.34 -27.95 3.39
C TYR A 113 -3.24 -28.75 4.34
N ASP A 114 -3.17 -28.49 5.64
CA ASP A 114 -3.89 -29.28 6.65
C ASP A 114 -5.40 -28.98 6.66
N GLN A 115 -5.83 -27.92 5.98
CA GLN A 115 -7.22 -27.46 5.92
C GLN A 115 -7.90 -27.76 4.58
N VAL A 116 -7.28 -28.59 3.75
CA VAL A 116 -7.76 -28.89 2.39
C VAL A 116 -8.68 -30.10 2.38
N GLU A 117 -9.86 -29.92 1.79
CA GLU A 117 -10.84 -30.97 1.53
C GLU A 117 -10.93 -31.27 0.03
N HIS A 118 -10.89 -32.55 -0.34
CA HIS A 118 -11.12 -33.00 -1.72
C HIS A 118 -12.60 -33.33 -1.93
N THR A 119 -13.20 -32.78 -2.97
CA THR A 119 -14.62 -32.96 -3.30
C THR A 119 -14.80 -34.02 -4.40
N ASP A 120 -15.95 -34.70 -4.42
CA ASP A 120 -16.29 -35.74 -5.42
C ASP A 120 -16.30 -35.22 -6.88
N ASP A 121 -16.36 -33.91 -7.09
CA ASP A 121 -16.30 -33.26 -8.40
C ASP A 121 -14.87 -33.04 -8.93
N GLY A 122 -13.85 -33.50 -8.19
CA GLY A 122 -12.44 -33.34 -8.55
C GLY A 122 -11.86 -31.96 -8.22
N THR A 123 -12.53 -31.20 -7.35
CA THR A 123 -12.04 -29.90 -6.87
C THR A 123 -11.55 -29.95 -5.42
N TYR A 124 -10.76 -28.95 -5.04
CA TYR A 124 -10.23 -28.79 -3.69
C TYR A 124 -10.85 -27.57 -3.03
N ARG A 125 -11.24 -27.70 -1.76
CA ARG A 125 -11.85 -26.66 -0.94
C ARG A 125 -11.03 -26.39 0.31
N PHE A 126 -10.88 -25.13 0.68
CA PHE A 126 -10.20 -24.71 1.92
C PHE A 126 -10.60 -23.28 2.30
N PRO A 127 -10.55 -22.90 3.59
CA PRO A 127 -10.85 -21.55 4.04
C PRO A 127 -9.65 -20.60 3.86
N ILE A 128 -9.89 -19.37 3.41
CA ILE A 128 -8.91 -18.26 3.39
C ILE A 128 -9.63 -17.00 3.89
N GLN A 129 -9.07 -16.30 4.89
CA GLN A 129 -9.70 -15.11 5.49
C GLN A 129 -11.18 -15.27 5.86
N GLY A 130 -11.60 -16.48 6.25
CA GLY A 130 -13.01 -16.80 6.57
C GLY A 130 -13.92 -17.07 5.37
N LEU A 131 -13.39 -17.02 4.14
CA LEU A 131 -14.09 -17.38 2.90
C LEU A 131 -13.72 -18.79 2.47
N LEU A 132 -14.71 -19.57 2.00
CA LEU A 132 -14.46 -20.89 1.44
C LEU A 132 -14.03 -20.77 -0.03
N VAL A 133 -12.79 -21.14 -0.32
CA VAL A 133 -12.23 -21.12 -1.67
C VAL A 133 -12.34 -22.51 -2.29
N GLN A 134 -12.78 -22.59 -3.54
CA GLN A 134 -12.81 -23.82 -4.34
C GLN A 134 -11.95 -23.64 -5.60
N ILE A 135 -11.03 -24.57 -5.84
CA ILE A 135 -10.09 -24.53 -6.98
C ILE A 135 -10.03 -25.87 -7.72
N SER A 136 -9.58 -25.83 -8.98
CA SER A 136 -9.35 -27.04 -9.78
C SER A 136 -8.16 -27.86 -9.26
N GLU A 137 -8.09 -29.14 -9.61
CA GLU A 137 -6.92 -29.99 -9.33
C GLU A 137 -5.62 -29.41 -9.91
N THR A 138 -5.69 -28.78 -11.08
CA THR A 138 -4.52 -28.16 -11.73
C THR A 138 -4.01 -26.96 -10.94
N ASP A 139 -4.92 -26.08 -10.52
CA ASP A 139 -4.58 -24.90 -9.72
C ASP A 139 -4.05 -25.31 -8.32
N TYR A 140 -4.65 -26.36 -7.74
CA TYR A 140 -4.20 -26.94 -6.48
C TYR A 140 -2.77 -27.49 -6.58
N ALA A 141 -2.42 -28.18 -7.66
CA ALA A 141 -1.06 -28.68 -7.87
C ALA A 141 -0.03 -27.54 -7.94
N ILE A 142 -0.39 -26.41 -8.54
CA ILE A 142 0.46 -25.21 -8.58
C ILE A 142 0.68 -24.66 -7.17
N ILE A 143 -0.39 -24.47 -6.39
CA ILE A 143 -0.31 -23.93 -5.02
C ILE A 143 0.46 -24.87 -4.10
N ARG A 144 0.14 -26.16 -4.12
CA ARG A 144 0.77 -27.21 -3.31
C ARG A 144 2.28 -27.31 -3.52
N SER A 145 2.79 -26.89 -4.69
CA SER A 145 4.24 -26.86 -4.93
C SER A 145 5.01 -25.98 -3.94
N GLY A 146 4.34 -24.98 -3.33
CA GLY A 146 4.94 -24.01 -2.43
C GLY A 146 5.94 -23.05 -3.11
N ILE A 147 6.13 -23.14 -4.43
CA ILE A 147 7.07 -22.30 -5.17
C ILE A 147 6.62 -20.84 -5.14
N LEU A 148 5.32 -20.60 -5.34
CA LEU A 148 4.77 -19.25 -5.33
C LEU A 148 4.82 -18.61 -3.93
N GLN A 149 4.60 -19.38 -2.86
CA GLN A 149 4.77 -18.93 -1.48
C GLN A 149 6.20 -18.47 -1.19
N LYS A 150 7.19 -19.22 -1.67
CA LYS A 150 8.61 -18.86 -1.54
C LYS A 150 8.97 -17.61 -2.34
N LEU A 151 8.36 -17.40 -3.51
CA LEU A 151 8.54 -16.17 -4.27
C LEU A 151 7.99 -14.95 -3.53
N LEU A 152 6.92 -15.12 -2.76
CA LEU A 152 6.23 -14.04 -2.06
C LEU A 152 6.85 -13.62 -0.72
N ASN A 153 7.77 -14.39 -0.14
CA ASN A 153 8.22 -14.21 1.24
C ASN A 153 9.74 -13.97 1.39
N PRO A 154 10.18 -12.80 1.89
CA PRO A 154 9.54 -11.49 1.82
C PRO A 154 9.79 -10.84 0.45
N TRP A 155 8.73 -10.38 -0.21
CA TRP A 155 8.86 -9.58 -1.44
C TRP A 155 9.37 -8.18 -1.09
N SER A 156 10.68 -7.96 -1.28
CA SER A 156 11.34 -6.67 -1.04
C SER A 156 12.28 -6.35 -2.20
N ASP A 157 11.77 -6.40 -3.44
CA ASP A 157 12.58 -6.06 -4.61
C ASP A 157 13.05 -4.60 -4.50
N PRO A 158 14.35 -4.33 -4.68
CA PRO A 158 14.91 -2.99 -4.49
C PRO A 158 14.30 -1.93 -5.41
N ARG A 159 13.71 -2.32 -6.55
CA ARG A 159 13.00 -1.40 -7.45
C ARG A 159 11.72 -0.88 -6.82
N ASP A 160 10.92 -1.77 -6.23
CA ASP A 160 9.68 -1.39 -5.56
C ASP A 160 9.97 -0.51 -4.34
N VAL A 161 11.04 -0.83 -3.60
CA VAL A 161 11.52 -0.01 -2.48
C VAL A 161 11.94 1.39 -2.95
N GLN A 162 12.63 1.50 -4.08
CA GLN A 162 13.05 2.79 -4.62
C GLN A 162 11.85 3.66 -5.03
N GLU A 163 10.84 3.08 -5.67
CA GLU A 163 9.60 3.78 -6.04
C GLU A 163 8.80 4.23 -4.80
N GLU A 164 8.76 3.41 -3.74
CA GLU A 164 8.16 3.80 -2.46
C GLU A 164 8.90 4.98 -1.83
N LEU A 165 10.23 4.96 -1.81
CA LEU A 165 11.03 6.07 -1.28
C LEU A 165 10.76 7.38 -2.03
N VAL A 166 10.72 7.34 -3.36
CA VAL A 166 10.39 8.52 -4.19
C VAL A 166 8.97 9.01 -3.90
N THR A 167 8.03 8.09 -3.75
CA THR A 167 6.63 8.41 -3.44
C THR A 167 6.49 9.10 -2.08
N VAL A 168 7.16 8.58 -1.06
CA VAL A 168 7.19 9.15 0.29
C VAL A 168 7.86 10.52 0.28
N GLU A 169 8.98 10.68 -0.43
CA GLU A 169 9.69 11.95 -0.55
C GLU A 169 8.80 13.03 -1.18
N LEU A 170 8.08 12.71 -2.26
CA LEU A 170 7.12 13.63 -2.88
C LEU A 170 5.99 14.02 -1.93
N ALA A 171 5.46 13.08 -1.15
CA ALA A 171 4.42 13.35 -0.15
C ALA A 171 4.93 14.25 1.00
N ILE A 172 6.21 14.11 1.39
CA ILE A 172 6.83 14.96 2.42
C ILE A 172 7.20 16.33 1.87
N HIS A 173 7.76 16.41 0.67
CA HIS A 173 8.20 17.68 0.08
C HIS A 173 7.01 18.60 -0.20
N THR A 174 5.89 18.05 -0.68
CA THR A 174 4.63 18.81 -0.78
C THR A 174 4.28 19.41 0.58
N ARG A 175 4.26 18.62 1.67
CA ARG A 175 4.04 19.10 3.05
C ARG A 175 4.97 20.25 3.48
N GLN A 176 6.27 20.16 3.21
CA GLN A 176 7.22 21.20 3.58
C GLN A 176 7.01 22.49 2.79
N MET A 177 6.67 22.39 1.50
CA MET A 177 6.30 23.53 0.67
C MET A 177 5.05 24.24 1.22
N PHE A 178 4.04 23.52 1.72
CA PHE A 178 2.87 24.13 2.38
C PHE A 178 3.24 24.90 3.64
N SER A 179 4.08 24.31 4.50
CA SER A 179 4.56 25.00 5.71
C SER A 179 5.26 26.30 5.35
N TRP A 180 6.13 26.27 4.33
CA TRP A 180 6.86 27.45 3.86
C TRP A 180 5.95 28.51 3.23
N ILE A 181 5.02 28.13 2.34
CA ILE A 181 4.07 29.06 1.71
C ILE A 181 3.16 29.69 2.76
N HIS A 182 2.57 28.88 3.66
CA HIS A 182 1.65 29.39 4.69
C HIS A 182 2.35 30.33 5.69
N LEU A 183 3.58 29.98 6.12
CA LEU A 183 4.39 30.85 7.00
C LEU A 183 4.81 32.16 6.31
N ASN A 184 5.23 32.12 5.04
CA ASN A 184 5.62 33.33 4.30
C ASN A 184 4.44 34.20 3.87
N TRP A 185 3.28 33.60 3.55
CA TRP A 185 2.09 34.34 3.13
C TRP A 185 1.43 35.06 4.32
N ILE A 186 1.47 34.48 5.53
CA ILE A 186 1.03 35.13 6.77
C ILE A 186 1.95 36.28 7.16
N GLN A 187 3.27 36.14 7.02
CA GLN A 187 4.22 37.22 7.34
C GLN A 187 4.20 38.40 6.36
N ARG A 188 3.62 38.24 5.17
CA ARG A 188 3.55 39.29 4.14
C ARG A 188 2.19 39.99 4.02
N GLN A 189 1.24 39.72 4.90
CA GLN A 189 0.00 40.50 4.96
C GLN A 189 0.33 41.93 5.42
N PRO A 190 0.08 42.98 4.61
CA PRO A 190 0.19 44.33 5.10
C PRO A 190 -0.87 44.55 6.18
N VAL A 191 -0.44 44.70 7.43
CA VAL A 191 -1.24 45.27 8.50
C VAL A 191 -1.48 46.73 8.12
N ASN A 192 -2.50 47.01 7.30
CA ASN A 192 -3.23 48.28 7.21
C ASN A 192 -4.17 48.27 5.99
N ALA A 193 -5.35 47.69 6.18
CA ALA A 193 -6.56 48.12 5.51
C ALA A 193 -7.71 48.14 6.52
N LEU A 194 -7.49 48.87 7.63
CA LEU A 194 -8.58 49.32 8.50
C LEU A 194 -8.83 50.80 8.20
N THR A 195 -9.79 51.07 7.34
CA THR A 195 -10.63 52.26 7.46
C THR A 195 -12.08 51.80 7.42
N PRO A 196 -12.88 52.03 8.47
CA PRO A 196 -14.31 51.77 8.40
C PRO A 196 -14.94 52.85 7.52
N ILE A 197 -15.63 52.42 6.46
CA ILE A 197 -16.58 53.25 5.73
C ILE A 197 -17.83 53.32 6.61
N LEU A 198 -18.04 54.43 7.30
CA LEU A 198 -19.37 54.88 7.71
C LEU A 198 -19.48 56.39 7.48
N ALA A 199 -20.63 56.74 6.91
CA ALA A 199 -21.06 58.04 6.42
C ALA A 199 -21.14 59.13 7.49
#